data_AF-A0A7V6G036-F1
#
_entry.id   AF-A0A7V6G036-F1
#
_cell.length_a   1.000
_cell.length_b   1.000
_cell.length_c   1.000
_cell.angle_alpha   90.00
_cell.angle_beta   90.00
_cell.angle_gamma   90.00
#
_symmetry.space_group_name_H-M   'P 1'
#
loop_
_entity.id
_entity.type
_entity.pdbx_description
1 polymer ?
#
loop_
_entity_poly.entity_id
_entity_poly.type
_entity_poly.pdbx_seq_one_letter_code
_entity_poly.pdbx_strand_id
1 'polypeptide(L)'
;MTLILVIAIALGILMGLYVFPNGILIYLDQGVTLGLCIMLFFVGIDIGKNKEVFNRIKVLGWKILLLPISIATGSIIGAMIISYSINLPLWEAAAVGSGMGWYSFSAVIIDQLHSTQLGAIGFLSNVLREILAILILPLIAKYFQPLYAIAPAGATAMDTVLPLISRYTSPEISILAFITGVVLSTMIPFLVPFFLQFA
;
A
#
# COMPACT_ATOMS: atom_id res chain seq x y z
N MET A 1 9.67 18.08 0.59
CA MET A 1 9.65 16.61 0.38
C MET A 1 9.84 16.22 -1.07
N THR A 2 9.03 16.68 -2.02
CA THR A 2 9.14 16.30 -3.45
C THR A 2 10.53 16.51 -4.05
N LEU A 3 11.16 17.66 -3.79
CA LEU A 3 12.52 17.95 -4.28
C LEU A 3 13.57 17.00 -3.68
N ILE A 4 13.41 16.60 -2.41
CA ILE A 4 14.33 15.67 -1.72
C ILE A 4 14.28 14.30 -2.40
N LEU A 5 13.08 13.83 -2.76
CA LEU A 5 12.90 12.55 -3.47
C LEU A 5 13.56 12.58 -4.85
N VAL A 6 13.34 13.65 -5.62
CA VAL A 6 13.94 13.82 -6.95
C VAL A 6 15.46 13.87 -6.87
N ILE A 7 16.01 14.62 -5.90
CA ILE A 7 17.46 14.70 -5.67
C ILE A 7 18.02 13.33 -5.25
N ALA A 8 17.35 12.62 -4.36
CA ALA A 8 17.78 11.28 -3.93
C ALA A 8 17.86 10.30 -5.10
N ILE A 9 16.86 10.29 -5.99
CA ILE A 9 16.85 9.47 -7.19
C ILE A 9 17.98 9.88 -8.14
N ALA A 10 18.12 11.18 -8.42
CA ALA A 10 19.16 11.68 -9.31
C ALA A 10 20.57 11.33 -8.80
N LEU A 11 20.82 11.51 -7.51
CA LEU A 11 22.08 11.12 -6.88
C LEU A 11 22.31 9.61 -6.94
N GLY A 12 21.28 8.79 -6.69
CA GLY A 12 21.36 7.33 -6.80
C GLY A 12 21.75 6.88 -8.21
N ILE A 13 21.14 7.47 -9.25
CA ILE A 13 21.48 7.19 -10.65
C ILE A 13 22.93 7.60 -10.94
N LEU A 14 23.34 8.81 -10.55
CA LEU A 14 24.71 9.30 -10.79
C LEU A 14 25.76 8.44 -10.08
N MET A 15 25.50 8.05 -8.83
CA MET A 15 26.40 7.17 -8.08
C MET A 15 26.47 5.77 -8.70
N GLY A 16 25.34 5.23 -9.15
CA GLY A 16 25.30 3.94 -9.84
C GLY A 16 26.05 3.94 -11.18
N LEU A 17 26.04 5.06 -11.91
CA LEU A 17 26.72 5.19 -13.21
C LEU A 17 28.22 5.45 -13.09
N TYR A 18 28.66 6.25 -12.11
CA TYR A 18 30.03 6.79 -12.08
C TYR A 18 30.88 6.35 -10.88
N VAL A 19 30.28 5.92 -9.78
CA VAL A 19 31.01 5.70 -8.51
C VAL A 19 31.13 4.23 -8.16
N PHE A 20 30.05 3.47 -8.27
CA PHE A 20 30.02 2.09 -7.79
C PHE A 20 30.33 1.06 -8.88
N PRO A 21 31.16 0.04 -8.59
CA PRO A 21 31.43 -1.05 -9.52
C PRO A 21 30.24 -2.03 -9.60
N ASN A 22 30.12 -2.76 -10.70
CA ASN A 22 29.03 -3.72 -10.95
C ASN A 22 28.82 -4.77 -9.83
N GLY A 23 29.86 -5.09 -9.05
CA GLY A 23 29.76 -6.01 -7.91
C GLY A 23 28.99 -5.46 -6.70
N ILE A 24 28.60 -4.18 -6.70
CA ILE A 24 27.86 -3.55 -5.60
C ILE A 24 26.43 -4.09 -5.45
N LEU A 25 25.86 -4.66 -6.51
CA LEU A 25 24.44 -5.05 -6.57
C LEU A 25 24.04 -5.97 -5.39
N ILE A 26 24.92 -6.90 -5.00
CA ILE A 26 24.69 -7.81 -3.87
C ILE A 26 24.54 -7.04 -2.53
N TYR A 27 25.30 -5.97 -2.34
CA TYR A 27 25.21 -5.13 -1.14
C TYR A 27 24.01 -4.18 -1.18
N LEU A 28 23.55 -3.80 -2.37
CA LEU A 28 22.34 -3.01 -2.54
C LEU A 28 21.10 -3.79 -2.11
N ASP A 29 20.99 -5.06 -2.48
CA ASP A 29 19.86 -5.91 -2.07
C ASP A 29 19.76 -5.99 -0.53
N GLN A 30 20.90 -6.24 0.15
CA GLN A 30 20.97 -6.23 1.61
C GLN A 30 20.59 -4.86 2.20
N GLY A 31 21.04 -3.76 1.57
CA GLY A 31 20.70 -2.40 1.96
C GLY A 31 19.20 -2.09 1.82
N VAL A 32 18.58 -2.54 0.74
CA VAL A 32 17.13 -2.40 0.52
C VAL A 32 16.36 -3.19 1.58
N THR A 33 16.73 -4.45 1.84
CA THR A 33 16.10 -5.26 2.89
C THR A 33 16.23 -4.60 4.27
N LEU A 34 17.41 -4.07 4.61
CA LEU A 34 17.60 -3.33 5.86
C LEU A 34 16.71 -2.07 5.91
N GLY A 35 16.61 -1.34 4.80
CA GLY A 35 15.72 -0.19 4.66
C GLY A 35 14.25 -0.55 4.90
N LEU A 36 13.78 -1.67 4.32
CA LEU A 36 12.44 -2.19 4.56
C LEU A 36 12.22 -2.56 6.04
N CYS A 37 13.20 -3.20 6.69
CA CYS A 37 13.11 -3.51 8.12
C CYS A 37 13.02 -2.25 8.98
N ILE A 38 13.82 -1.23 8.70
CA ILE A 38 13.77 0.07 9.40
C ILE A 38 12.42 0.77 9.15
N MET A 39 11.90 0.72 7.92
CA MET A 39 10.60 1.26 7.56
C MET A 39 9.48 0.56 8.33
N LEU A 40 9.47 -0.78 8.37
CA LEU A 40 8.49 -1.55 9.15
C LEU A 40 8.60 -1.27 10.66
N PHE A 41 9.82 -1.08 11.18
CA PHE A 41 10.03 -0.69 12.57
C PHE A 41 9.38 0.66 12.88
N PHE A 42 9.57 1.68 12.03
CA PHE A 42 8.94 2.99 12.22
C PHE A 42 7.42 2.94 12.05
N VAL A 43 6.90 2.17 11.09
CA VAL A 43 5.46 1.92 10.98
C VAL A 43 4.93 1.28 12.25
N GLY A 44 5.64 0.30 12.82
CA GLY A 44 5.29 -0.30 14.11
C GLY A 44 5.24 0.71 15.26
N ILE A 45 6.19 1.64 15.32
CA ILE A 45 6.18 2.73 16.31
C ILE A 45 4.98 3.67 16.10
N ASP A 46 4.70 4.06 14.85
CA ASP A 46 3.60 4.97 14.53
C ASP A 46 2.26 4.37 14.95
N ILE A 47 2.01 3.11 14.61
CA ILE A 47 0.84 2.35 15.05
C ILE A 47 0.79 2.29 16.58
N GLY A 48 1.88 1.91 17.25
CA GLY A 48 1.94 1.76 18.70
C GLY A 48 1.71 3.07 19.48
N LYS A 49 2.10 4.21 18.92
CA LYS A 49 1.86 5.53 19.52
C LYS A 49 0.44 6.02 19.30
N ASN A 50 -0.28 5.50 18.32
CA ASN A 50 -1.61 5.95 17.97
C ASN A 50 -2.70 5.32 18.87
N LYS A 51 -2.68 5.67 20.16
CA LYS A 51 -3.62 5.16 21.18
C LYS A 51 -5.08 5.44 20.84
N GLU A 52 -5.36 6.47 20.06
CA GLU A 52 -6.72 6.79 19.60
C GLU A 52 -7.31 5.70 18.71
N VAL A 53 -6.52 5.06 17.85
CA VAL A 53 -6.97 3.93 17.03
C VAL A 53 -7.47 2.80 17.91
N PHE A 54 -6.65 2.38 18.88
CA PHE A 54 -7.00 1.29 19.79
C PHE A 54 -8.21 1.62 20.66
N ASN A 55 -8.30 2.84 21.18
CA ASN A 55 -9.45 3.27 21.97
C ASN A 55 -10.73 3.32 21.14
N ARG A 56 -10.68 3.82 19.91
CA ARG A 56 -11.85 3.87 19.03
C ARG A 56 -12.29 2.48 18.56
N ILE A 57 -11.37 1.56 18.30
CA ILE A 57 -11.72 0.16 18.01
C ILE A 57 -12.42 -0.48 19.22
N LYS A 58 -11.95 -0.21 20.45
CA LYS A 58 -12.60 -0.71 21.67
C LYS A 58 -14.02 -0.15 21.86
N VAL A 59 -14.23 1.13 21.55
CA VAL A 59 -15.53 1.81 21.71
C VAL A 59 -16.52 1.46 20.60
N LEU A 60 -16.07 1.45 19.34
CA LEU A 60 -16.91 1.18 18.16
C LEU A 60 -17.13 -0.33 17.92
N GLY A 61 -16.32 -1.17 18.58
CA GLY A 61 -16.39 -2.62 18.52
C GLY A 61 -15.76 -3.21 17.25
N TRP A 62 -15.62 -4.54 17.24
CA TRP A 62 -14.99 -5.32 16.15
C TRP A 62 -15.61 -5.10 14.77
N LYS A 63 -16.84 -4.58 14.69
CA LYS A 63 -17.52 -4.25 13.43
C LYS A 63 -16.75 -3.25 12.57
N ILE A 64 -15.93 -2.38 13.17
CA ILE A 64 -15.10 -1.43 12.43
C ILE A 64 -14.08 -2.12 11.51
N LEU A 65 -13.64 -3.34 11.86
CA LEU A 65 -12.69 -4.11 11.06
C LEU A 65 -13.32 -4.73 9.81
N LEU A 66 -14.65 -4.76 9.70
CA LEU A 66 -15.32 -5.24 8.50
C LEU A 66 -14.97 -4.41 7.28
N LEU A 67 -14.74 -3.10 7.45
CA LEU A 67 -14.37 -2.21 6.34
C LEU A 67 -13.00 -2.57 5.73
N PRO A 68 -11.87 -2.56 6.48
CA PRO A 68 -10.58 -2.96 5.93
C PRO A 68 -10.59 -4.40 5.42
N ILE A 69 -11.27 -5.34 6.10
CA ILE A 69 -11.37 -6.72 5.63
C ILE A 69 -12.07 -6.79 4.27
N SER A 70 -13.18 -6.07 4.10
CA SER A 70 -13.93 -6.03 2.83
C SER A 70 -13.12 -5.38 1.70
N ILE A 71 -12.32 -4.36 2.01
CA ILE A 71 -11.42 -3.73 1.04
C ILE A 71 -10.31 -4.70 0.64
N ALA A 72 -9.71 -5.42 1.59
CA ALA A 72 -8.67 -6.39 1.31
C ALA A 72 -9.19 -7.53 0.43
N THR A 73 -10.32 -8.14 0.81
CA THR A 73 -10.92 -9.23 0.02
C THR A 73 -11.33 -8.75 -1.35
N GLY A 74 -11.98 -7.58 -1.46
CA GLY A 74 -12.35 -6.98 -2.75
C GLY A 74 -11.14 -6.70 -3.65
N SER A 75 -10.04 -6.18 -3.08
CA SER A 75 -8.80 -5.91 -3.81
C SER A 75 -8.15 -7.19 -4.36
N ILE A 76 -8.06 -8.22 -3.53
CA ILE A 76 -7.45 -9.51 -3.91
C ILE A 76 -8.32 -10.24 -4.94
N ILE A 77 -9.62 -10.38 -4.66
CA ILE A 77 -10.57 -11.04 -5.57
C ILE A 77 -10.66 -10.28 -6.89
N GLY A 78 -10.70 -8.94 -6.86
CA GLY A 78 -10.70 -8.12 -8.06
C GLY A 78 -9.47 -8.36 -8.94
N ALA A 79 -8.28 -8.43 -8.33
CA ALA A 79 -7.05 -8.74 -9.06
C ALA A 79 -7.06 -10.17 -9.63
N MET A 80 -7.50 -11.16 -8.85
CA MET A 80 -7.68 -12.55 -9.31
C MET A 80 -8.66 -12.65 -10.49
N ILE A 81 -9.76 -11.91 -10.48
CA ILE A 81 -10.73 -11.90 -11.59
C ILE A 81 -10.11 -11.31 -12.86
N ILE A 82 -9.38 -10.20 -12.73
CA ILE A 82 -8.71 -9.56 -13.87
C ILE A 82 -7.58 -10.44 -14.43
N SER A 83 -6.95 -11.27 -13.59
CA SER A 83 -5.85 -12.15 -14.00
C SER A 83 -6.22 -13.06 -15.18
N TYR A 84 -7.47 -13.53 -15.23
CA TYR A 84 -7.99 -14.33 -16.35
C TYR A 84 -8.01 -13.58 -17.69
N SER A 85 -8.17 -12.26 -17.67
CA SER A 85 -8.20 -11.43 -18.90
C SER A 85 -6.79 -11.08 -19.39
N ILE A 86 -5.81 -11.03 -18.50
CA ILE A 86 -4.42 -10.65 -18.83
C ILE A 86 -3.45 -11.85 -18.83
N ASN A 87 -3.95 -13.07 -18.67
CA ASN A 87 -3.17 -14.31 -18.56
C ASN A 87 -2.08 -14.28 -17.47
N LEU A 88 -2.37 -13.64 -16.34
CA LEU A 88 -1.47 -13.64 -15.17
C LEU A 88 -1.86 -14.79 -14.22
N PRO A 89 -0.89 -15.56 -13.67
CA PRO A 89 -1.19 -16.59 -12.68
C PRO A 89 -2.01 -16.04 -11.51
N LEU A 90 -2.95 -16.87 -11.03
CA LEU A 90 -3.96 -16.45 -10.06
C LEU A 90 -3.33 -15.91 -8.77
N TRP A 91 -2.31 -16.59 -8.26
CA TRP A 91 -1.65 -16.26 -7.00
C TRP A 91 -0.67 -15.07 -7.14
N GLU A 92 -0.05 -14.90 -8.31
CA GLU A 92 0.69 -13.68 -8.64
C GLU A 92 -0.24 -12.45 -8.63
N ALA A 93 -1.43 -12.58 -9.24
CA ALA A 93 -2.43 -11.51 -9.22
C ALA A 93 -2.94 -11.22 -7.81
N ALA A 94 -3.13 -12.26 -6.99
CA ALA A 94 -3.50 -12.11 -5.59
C ALA A 94 -2.43 -11.35 -4.78
N ALA A 95 -1.16 -11.66 -4.99
CA ALA A 95 -0.04 -10.96 -4.37
C ALA A 95 -0.03 -9.47 -4.77
N VAL A 96 -0.19 -9.17 -6.06
CA VAL A 96 -0.30 -7.78 -6.57
C VAL A 96 -1.50 -7.05 -5.93
N GLY A 97 -2.67 -7.69 -5.92
CA GLY A 97 -3.91 -7.14 -5.33
C GLY A 97 -3.83 -6.93 -3.83
N SER A 98 -3.01 -7.71 -3.13
CA SER A 98 -2.76 -7.57 -1.70
C SER A 98 -1.85 -6.40 -1.32
N GLY A 99 -1.21 -5.73 -2.30
CA GLY A 99 -0.43 -4.51 -2.05
C GLY A 99 -1.28 -3.31 -1.60
N MET A 100 -2.57 -3.32 -1.92
CA MET A 100 -3.61 -2.42 -1.39
C MET A 100 -3.29 -0.91 -1.36
N GLY A 101 -2.45 -0.43 -2.28
CA GLY A 101 -2.01 0.96 -2.37
C GLY A 101 -0.60 1.23 -1.82
N TRP A 102 0.02 0.31 -1.07
CA TRP A 102 1.36 0.49 -0.50
C TRP A 102 2.48 0.06 -1.46
N TYR A 103 2.56 0.71 -2.62
CA TYR A 103 3.51 0.35 -3.68
C TYR A 103 4.98 0.40 -3.28
N SER A 104 5.37 1.26 -2.33
CA SER A 104 6.78 1.38 -1.90
C SER A 104 7.29 0.17 -1.10
N PHE A 105 6.39 -0.58 -0.47
CA PHE A 105 6.73 -1.81 0.24
C PHE A 105 6.36 -3.05 -0.59
N SER A 106 5.12 -3.14 -1.07
CA SER A 106 4.61 -4.34 -1.71
C SER A 106 5.36 -4.69 -2.99
N ALA A 107 5.71 -3.69 -3.82
CA ALA A 107 6.43 -3.93 -5.06
C ALA A 107 7.86 -4.45 -4.82
N VAL A 108 8.54 -3.90 -3.80
CA VAL A 108 9.91 -4.29 -3.46
C VAL A 108 9.94 -5.71 -2.91
N ILE A 109 8.99 -6.08 -2.06
CA ILE A 109 8.90 -7.46 -1.55
C ILE A 109 8.57 -8.45 -2.67
N ILE A 110 7.67 -8.10 -3.61
CA ILE A 110 7.35 -8.96 -4.75
C ILE A 110 8.58 -9.14 -5.66
N ASP A 111 9.32 -8.07 -5.93
CA ASP A 111 10.57 -8.11 -6.70
C ASP A 111 11.60 -9.04 -6.04
N GLN A 112 11.82 -8.90 -4.73
CA GLN A 112 12.79 -9.70 -3.98
C GLN A 112 12.41 -11.17 -3.83
N LEU A 113 11.12 -11.48 -3.66
CA LEU A 113 10.66 -12.84 -3.37
C LEU A 113 10.24 -13.64 -4.60
N HIS A 114 9.94 -12.99 -5.72
CA HIS A 114 9.35 -13.66 -6.88
C HIS A 114 10.00 -13.23 -8.20
N SER A 115 9.71 -12.00 -8.68
CA SER A 115 10.30 -11.52 -9.94
C SER A 115 10.17 -10.01 -10.12
N THR A 116 11.16 -9.40 -10.77
CA THR A 116 11.17 -7.97 -11.10
C THR A 116 10.03 -7.54 -12.00
N GLN A 117 9.59 -8.41 -12.92
CA GLN A 117 8.43 -8.14 -13.74
C GLN A 117 7.16 -8.02 -12.89
N LEU A 118 6.93 -8.94 -11.95
CA LEU A 118 5.76 -8.89 -11.07
C LEU A 118 5.86 -7.73 -10.08
N GLY A 119 7.06 -7.41 -9.60
CA GLY A 119 7.34 -6.23 -8.78
C GLY A 119 6.95 -4.93 -9.49
N ALA A 120 7.29 -4.79 -10.77
CA ALA A 120 6.90 -3.64 -11.59
C ALA A 120 5.37 -3.56 -11.80
N ILE A 121 4.70 -4.70 -12.03
CA ILE A 121 3.24 -4.77 -12.11
C ILE A 121 2.61 -4.35 -10.77
N GLY A 122 3.14 -4.86 -9.66
CA GLY A 122 2.75 -4.51 -8.30
C GLY A 122 2.90 -3.01 -8.01
N PHE A 123 4.03 -2.41 -8.42
CA PHE A 123 4.26 -0.98 -8.29
C PHE A 123 3.22 -0.18 -9.08
N LEU A 124 3.13 -0.42 -10.38
CA LEU A 124 2.31 0.38 -11.28
C LEU A 124 0.82 0.26 -10.94
N SER A 125 0.33 -0.94 -10.65
CA SER A 125 -1.07 -1.17 -10.27
C SER A 125 -1.45 -0.41 -8.99
N ASN A 126 -0.60 -0.43 -7.97
CA ASN A 126 -0.88 0.23 -6.70
C ASN A 126 -0.70 1.76 -6.79
N VAL A 127 0.24 2.27 -7.60
CA VAL A 127 0.34 3.71 -7.92
C VAL A 127 -0.89 4.19 -8.68
N LEU A 128 -1.30 3.45 -9.72
CA LEU A 128 -2.50 3.79 -10.48
C LEU A 128 -3.76 3.74 -9.62
N ARG A 129 -3.86 2.78 -8.70
CA ARG A 129 -4.94 2.74 -7.72
C ARG A 129 -5.00 4.01 -6.89
N GLU A 130 -3.87 4.49 -6.37
CA GLU A 130 -3.83 5.73 -5.58
C GLU A 130 -4.26 6.94 -6.40
N ILE A 131 -3.75 7.08 -7.63
CA ILE A 131 -4.13 8.16 -8.54
C ILE A 131 -5.63 8.10 -8.84
N LEU A 132 -6.16 6.92 -9.17
CA LEU A 132 -7.59 6.72 -9.40
C LEU A 132 -8.40 7.07 -8.15
N ALA A 133 -7.96 6.65 -6.96
CA ALA A 133 -8.62 6.98 -5.70
C ALA A 133 -8.74 8.50 -5.51
N ILE A 134 -7.65 9.25 -5.72
CA ILE A 134 -7.64 10.72 -5.61
C ILE A 134 -8.64 11.35 -6.61
N LEU A 135 -8.69 10.86 -7.84
CA LEU A 135 -9.56 11.40 -8.88
C LEU A 135 -11.03 11.10 -8.64
N ILE A 136 -11.37 9.88 -8.21
CA ILE A 136 -12.77 9.45 -8.05
C ILE A 136 -13.34 9.80 -6.69
N LEU A 137 -12.52 10.03 -5.67
CA LEU A 137 -12.99 10.29 -4.31
C LEU A 137 -14.00 11.44 -4.21
N PRO A 138 -13.79 12.63 -4.83
CA PRO A 138 -14.78 13.71 -4.81
C PRO A 138 -16.12 13.29 -5.44
N LEU A 139 -16.08 12.44 -6.46
CA LEU A 139 -17.28 11.92 -7.13
C LEU A 139 -18.01 10.91 -6.22
N ILE A 140 -17.26 10.00 -5.59
CA ILE A 140 -17.84 9.02 -4.64
C ILE A 140 -18.49 9.75 -3.48
N ALA A 141 -17.81 10.74 -2.88
CA ALA A 141 -18.33 11.50 -1.75
C ALA A 141 -19.57 12.32 -2.11
N LYS A 142 -19.70 12.76 -3.37
CA LYS A 142 -20.85 13.55 -3.84
C LYS A 142 -22.06 12.70 -4.24
N TYR A 143 -21.84 11.59 -4.93
CA TYR A 143 -22.91 10.80 -5.55
C TYR A 143 -23.26 9.51 -4.79
N PHE A 144 -22.40 9.07 -3.88
CA PHE A 144 -22.57 7.85 -3.09
C PHE A 144 -22.40 8.14 -1.59
N GLN A 145 -22.43 7.10 -0.76
CA GLN A 145 -22.16 7.27 0.67
C GLN A 145 -20.68 7.60 0.88
N PRO A 146 -20.35 8.65 1.66
CA PRO A 146 -18.96 9.06 1.82
C PRO A 146 -18.08 8.02 2.53
N LEU A 147 -18.67 7.04 3.23
CA LEU A 147 -17.96 5.87 3.75
C LEU A 147 -17.24 5.08 2.64
N TYR A 148 -17.83 4.99 1.44
CA TYR A 148 -17.28 4.25 0.32
C TYR A 148 -16.03 4.90 -0.29
N ALA A 149 -15.78 6.18 0.01
CA ALA A 149 -14.59 6.90 -0.44
C ALA A 149 -13.29 6.31 0.12
N ILE A 150 -13.36 5.55 1.21
CA ILE A 150 -12.21 4.89 1.84
C ILE A 150 -11.72 3.70 1.00
N ALA A 151 -12.63 2.97 0.36
CA ALA A 151 -12.32 1.73 -0.34
C ALA A 151 -11.27 1.85 -1.46
N PRO A 152 -11.38 2.82 -2.40
CA PRO A 152 -10.38 2.95 -3.46
C PRO A 152 -9.00 3.36 -2.91
N ALA A 153 -8.96 4.15 -1.83
CA ALA A 153 -7.70 4.57 -1.21
C ALA A 153 -6.92 3.38 -0.61
N GLY A 154 -7.60 2.44 0.06
CA GLY A 154 -6.91 1.29 0.65
C GLY A 154 -5.96 1.70 1.78
N ALA A 155 -4.72 1.20 1.75
CA ALA A 155 -3.72 1.51 2.76
C ALA A 155 -3.38 3.01 2.81
N THR A 156 -3.41 3.69 1.66
CA THR A 156 -3.09 5.13 1.56
C THR A 156 -4.18 6.05 2.14
N ALA A 157 -5.28 5.45 2.62
CA ALA A 157 -6.34 6.17 3.34
C ALA A 157 -5.86 6.79 4.65
N MET A 158 -4.77 6.30 5.26
CA MET A 158 -4.24 6.83 6.52
C MET A 158 -3.30 8.04 6.33
N ASP A 159 -2.75 8.27 5.13
CA ASP A 159 -1.71 9.27 4.90
C ASP A 159 -1.95 10.13 3.66
N THR A 160 -1.60 9.68 2.46
CA THR A 160 -1.58 10.52 1.24
C THR A 160 -2.99 10.93 0.81
N VAL A 161 -3.99 10.05 1.00
CA VAL A 161 -5.38 10.29 0.62
C VAL A 161 -6.20 10.84 1.80
N LEU A 162 -5.67 10.79 3.04
CA LEU A 162 -6.38 11.26 4.24
C LEU A 162 -6.82 12.73 4.18
N PRO A 163 -5.97 13.70 3.75
CA PRO A 163 -6.39 15.10 3.63
C PRO A 163 -7.57 15.27 2.66
N LEU A 164 -7.62 14.45 1.62
CA LEU A 164 -8.69 14.49 0.63
C LEU A 164 -9.99 13.92 1.19
N ILE A 165 -9.92 12.77 1.89
CA ILE A 165 -11.06 12.21 2.62
C ILE A 165 -11.60 13.25 3.60
N SER A 166 -10.74 13.88 4.39
CA SER A 166 -11.14 14.89 5.37
C SER A 166 -11.82 16.11 4.74
N ARG A 167 -11.35 16.52 3.55
CA ARG A 167 -11.93 17.65 2.82
C ARG A 167 -13.32 17.36 2.24
N TYR A 168 -13.55 16.15 1.73
CA TYR A 168 -14.76 15.82 0.97
C TYR A 168 -15.78 14.99 1.75
N THR A 169 -15.47 14.54 2.97
CA THR A 169 -16.36 13.68 3.78
C THR A 169 -16.67 14.31 5.14
N SER A 170 -16.43 13.61 6.25
CA SER A 170 -16.64 14.10 7.62
C SER A 170 -15.46 13.71 8.53
N PRO A 171 -15.30 14.37 9.69
CA PRO A 171 -14.29 13.99 10.67
C PRO A 171 -14.39 12.51 11.09
N GLU A 172 -15.60 11.99 11.27
CA GLU A 172 -15.85 10.60 11.63
C GLU A 172 -15.34 9.64 10.55
N ILE A 173 -15.57 9.95 9.28
CA ILE A 173 -15.11 9.14 8.14
C ILE A 173 -13.59 9.23 8.00
N SER A 174 -12.99 10.38 8.29
CA SER A 174 -11.53 10.54 8.30
C SER A 174 -10.86 9.63 9.34
N ILE A 175 -11.49 9.50 10.51
CA ILE A 175 -11.04 8.59 11.56
C ILE A 175 -11.17 7.13 11.09
N LEU A 176 -12.29 6.76 10.45
CA LEU A 176 -12.47 5.41 9.90
C LEU A 176 -11.44 5.11 8.79
N ALA A 177 -11.11 6.11 7.96
CA ALA A 177 -10.10 6.01 6.91
C ALA A 177 -8.72 5.76 7.50
N PHE A 178 -8.35 6.51 8.54
CA PHE A 178 -7.11 6.33 9.27
C PHE A 178 -6.99 4.91 9.85
N ILE A 179 -8.02 4.44 10.57
CA ILE A 179 -8.06 3.08 11.14
C ILE A 179 -7.96 2.03 10.03
N THR A 180 -8.67 2.23 8.93
CA THR A 180 -8.65 1.32 7.78
C THR A 180 -7.26 1.25 7.16
N GLY A 181 -6.62 2.39 6.90
CA GLY A 181 -5.27 2.43 6.33
C GLY A 181 -4.24 1.78 7.24
N VAL A 182 -4.33 1.97 8.56
CA VAL A 182 -3.48 1.29 9.55
C VAL A 182 -3.67 -0.22 9.52
N VAL A 183 -4.91 -0.70 9.53
CA VAL A 183 -5.20 -2.14 9.50
C VAL A 183 -4.72 -2.77 8.19
N LEU A 184 -4.99 -2.14 7.05
CA LEU A 184 -4.53 -2.61 5.75
C LEU A 184 -3.01 -2.62 5.67
N SER A 185 -2.34 -1.55 6.10
CA SER A 185 -0.86 -1.48 6.15
C SER A 185 -0.27 -2.58 7.03
N THR A 186 -0.95 -2.95 8.11
CA THR A 186 -0.53 -4.08 8.94
C THR A 186 -0.70 -5.41 8.23
N MET A 187 -1.74 -5.57 7.40
CA MET A 187 -2.02 -6.81 6.68
C MET A 187 -1.06 -7.06 5.50
N ILE A 188 -0.60 -6.02 4.81
CA ILE A 188 0.22 -6.12 3.58
C ILE A 188 1.50 -6.95 3.77
N PRO A 189 2.34 -6.73 4.81
CA PRO A 189 3.54 -7.53 5.05
C PRO A 189 3.30 -9.03 5.27
N PHE A 190 2.07 -9.43 5.60
CA PHE A 190 1.70 -10.83 5.76
C PHE A 190 1.04 -11.39 4.49
N LEU A 191 0.11 -10.65 3.89
CA LEU A 191 -0.66 -11.11 2.74
C LEU A 191 0.18 -11.24 1.47
N VAL A 192 1.07 -10.28 1.21
CA VAL A 192 1.90 -10.32 0.00
C VAL A 192 2.78 -11.57 -0.01
N PRO A 193 3.62 -11.85 1.00
CA PRO A 193 4.40 -13.08 1.02
C PRO A 193 3.55 -14.35 1.08
N PHE A 194 2.41 -14.31 1.77
CA PHE A 194 1.50 -15.45 1.85
C PHE A 194 1.01 -15.90 0.47
N PHE A 195 0.55 -14.97 -0.38
CA PHE A 195 0.10 -15.34 -1.73
C PHE A 195 1.26 -15.75 -2.65
N LEU A 196 2.43 -15.14 -2.50
CA LEU A 196 3.62 -15.51 -3.28
C LEU A 196 4.11 -16.94 -2.98
N GLN A 197 3.81 -17.52 -1.81
CA GLN A 197 4.12 -18.92 -1.52
C GLN A 197 3.37 -19.92 -2.41
N PHE A 198 2.23 -19.50 -2.99
CA PHE A 198 1.41 -20.33 -3.87
C PHE A 198 1.61 -19.97 -5.36
N ALA A 199 2.36 -18.92 -5.65
CA ALA A 199 2.65 -18.44 -7.01
C ALA A 199 3.64 -19.35 -7.73
#